data_AF-A0A2D4NFX4-F1
#
_entry.id   AF-A0A2D4NFX4-F1
#
_cell.length_a   1.000
_cell.length_b   1.000
_cell.length_c   1.000
_cell.angle_alpha   90.00
_cell.angle_beta   90.00
_cell.angle_gamma   90.00
#
_symmetry.space_group_name_H-M   'P 1'
#
loop_
_entity.id
_entity.type
_entity.pdbx_description
1 polymer ?
#
loop_
_entity_poly.entity_id
_entity_poly.type
_entity_poly.pdbx_seq_one_letter_code
_entity_poly.pdbx_strand_id
1 'polypeptide(L)'
;LHYIICRSGINRSQVNNSLLISQRTVPSLVQLLLELSSLIATTSVEGLELLICPVVRCVGNLLAEDKANNDELIIKEECLLKALFVFMQYFLPKHTFVVSECLWLLNNLTVHSTTFCSALLSLEVFSDLLKLLCSYQVISLLVLTVLCNIAAKGAAYCEMLHQKAVLPSLVNILLVSDVQVVSQDLELLHLIFFYWPKAAIDFVNHSGLHALQQHQNNLHLQEQVKVLIQTVSQITAVPQNKPLGTEHLHFTSLQM
;
A
#
# COMPACT_ATOMS: atom_id res chain seq x y z
N LEU A 1 -13.52 -26.05 7.83
CA LEU A 1 -13.06 -24.73 8.28
C LEU A 1 -13.83 -23.58 7.61
N HIS A 2 -15.15 -23.68 7.49
CA HIS A 2 -16.03 -22.67 6.86
C HIS A 2 -16.62 -21.66 7.88
N TYR A 3 -16.23 -21.75 9.16
CA TYR A 3 -16.92 -21.10 10.27
C TYR A 3 -16.31 -19.77 10.75
N ILE A 4 -15.14 -19.38 10.23
CA ILE A 4 -14.54 -18.07 10.53
C ILE A 4 -14.47 -17.24 9.23
N ILE A 5 -15.60 -17.16 8.52
CA ILE A 5 -15.74 -16.19 7.42
C ILE A 5 -16.83 -15.22 7.87
N CYS A 6 -16.43 -14.18 8.60
CA CYS A 6 -17.20 -12.94 8.64
C CYS A 6 -17.38 -12.51 7.19
N ARG A 7 -18.59 -12.53 6.62
CA ARG A 7 -18.81 -12.24 5.20
C ARG A 7 -19.50 -10.89 5.09
N SER A 8 -18.85 -9.93 4.44
CA SER A 8 -19.49 -8.68 4.03
C SER A 8 -20.44 -8.98 2.86
N GLY A 9 -21.76 -8.85 3.08
CA GLY A 9 -22.80 -8.88 2.05
C GLY A 9 -23.88 -9.97 2.16
N ILE A 10 -25.12 -9.51 2.42
CA ILE A 10 -26.51 -9.98 2.09
C ILE A 10 -26.90 -11.48 2.18
N ASN A 11 -25.99 -12.46 2.29
CA ASN A 11 -26.38 -13.86 2.55
C ASN A 11 -26.26 -14.20 4.04
N ARG A 12 -27.42 -14.10 4.71
CA ARG A 12 -27.69 -14.32 6.15
C ARG A 12 -27.36 -15.75 6.62
N SER A 13 -26.08 -16.06 6.85
CA SER A 13 -25.71 -17.02 7.91
C SER A 13 -25.20 -16.22 9.11
N GLN A 14 -25.96 -16.27 10.20
CA GLN A 14 -25.88 -15.41 11.38
C GLN A 14 -24.58 -15.54 12.18
N VAL A 15 -23.52 -14.85 11.77
CA VAL A 15 -22.55 -14.32 12.73
C VAL A 15 -22.72 -12.82 12.69
N ASN A 16 -23.28 -12.27 13.77
CA ASN A 16 -23.51 -10.84 13.86
C ASN A 16 -22.13 -10.18 14.07
N ASN A 17 -21.50 -9.66 13.03
CA ASN A 17 -20.22 -8.97 13.13
C ASN A 17 -20.26 -7.87 14.20
N SER A 18 -21.41 -7.19 14.35
CA SER A 18 -21.60 -6.22 15.45
C SER A 18 -21.51 -6.86 16.84
N LEU A 19 -21.95 -8.12 17.00
CA LEU A 19 -21.77 -8.88 18.25
C LEU A 19 -20.30 -9.22 18.47
N LEU A 20 -19.59 -9.73 17.46
CA LEU A 20 -18.16 -10.04 17.57
C LEU A 20 -17.31 -8.80 17.89
N ILE A 21 -17.64 -7.67 17.25
CA ILE A 21 -17.02 -6.37 17.55
C ILE A 21 -17.34 -5.96 18.99
N SER A 22 -18.61 -6.03 19.43
CA SER A 22 -19.00 -5.71 20.81
C SER A 22 -18.32 -6.60 21.87
N GLN A 23 -17.95 -7.83 21.49
CA GLN A 23 -17.22 -8.78 22.32
C GLN A 23 -15.70 -8.59 22.28
N ARG A 24 -15.19 -7.54 21.63
CA ARG A 24 -13.75 -7.25 21.49
C ARG A 24 -12.96 -8.41 20.86
N THR A 25 -13.55 -9.04 19.84
CA THR A 25 -12.93 -10.20 19.16
C THR A 25 -11.66 -9.81 18.39
N VAL A 26 -11.59 -8.59 17.85
CA VAL A 26 -10.48 -8.13 17.01
C VAL A 26 -9.13 -8.15 17.77
N PRO A 27 -8.99 -7.56 18.97
CA PRO A 27 -7.77 -7.67 19.77
C PRO A 27 -7.28 -9.12 20.00
N SER A 28 -8.20 -10.06 20.25
CA SER A 28 -7.87 -11.47 20.46
C SER A 28 -7.38 -12.14 19.16
N LEU A 29 -8.01 -11.84 18.02
CA LEU A 29 -7.56 -12.35 16.73
C LEU A 29 -6.20 -11.77 16.33
N VAL A 30 -5.97 -10.49 16.58
CA VAL A 30 -4.65 -9.86 16.36
C VAL A 30 -3.61 -10.53 17.25
N GLN A 31 -3.91 -10.74 18.53
CA GLN A 31 -3.00 -11.43 19.45
C GLN A 31 -2.65 -12.85 18.96
N LEU A 32 -3.64 -13.59 18.46
CA LEU A 32 -3.41 -14.91 17.85
C LEU A 32 -2.47 -14.82 16.64
N LEU A 33 -2.63 -13.81 15.76
CA LEU A 33 -1.70 -13.60 14.64
C LEU A 33 -0.27 -13.32 15.13
N LEU A 34 -0.10 -12.56 16.20
CA LEU A 34 1.23 -12.31 16.78
C LEU A 34 1.88 -13.60 17.30
N GLU A 35 1.11 -14.43 18.00
CA GLU A 35 1.57 -15.73 18.52
C GLU A 35 1.93 -16.70 17.39
N LEU A 36 1.10 -16.77 16.35
CA LEU A 36 1.38 -17.59 15.16
C LEU A 36 2.63 -17.11 14.41
N SER A 37 2.85 -15.80 14.30
CA SER A 37 4.06 -15.27 13.68
C SER A 37 5.32 -15.61 14.48
N SER A 38 5.22 -15.58 15.81
CA SER A 38 6.31 -15.97 16.70
C SER A 38 6.62 -17.46 16.58
N LEU A 39 5.59 -18.31 16.48
CA LEU A 39 5.73 -19.75 16.28
C LEU A 39 6.44 -20.07 14.95
N ILE A 40 6.04 -19.41 13.86
CA ILE A 40 6.67 -19.58 12.54
C ILE A 40 8.14 -19.18 12.56
N ALA A 41 8.49 -18.12 13.30
CA ALA A 41 9.88 -17.68 13.42
C ALA A 41 10.77 -18.70 14.14
N THR A 42 10.21 -19.53 15.03
CA THR A 42 10.97 -20.52 15.81
C THR A 42 10.86 -21.94 15.29
N THR A 43 9.80 -22.30 14.56
CA THR A 43 9.51 -23.69 14.20
C THR A 43 8.72 -23.76 12.89
N SER A 44 9.08 -24.71 12.03
CA SER A 44 8.30 -25.01 10.83
C SER A 44 7.14 -25.94 11.18
N VAL A 45 5.91 -25.45 11.07
CA VAL A 45 4.69 -26.23 11.32
C VAL A 45 3.86 -26.23 10.04
N GLU A 46 3.59 -27.41 9.50
CA GLU A 46 2.71 -27.59 8.35
C GLU A 46 1.24 -27.36 8.74
N GLY A 47 0.42 -26.85 7.81
CA GLY A 47 -1.01 -26.66 8.03
C GLY A 47 -1.38 -25.33 8.69
N LEU A 48 -0.41 -24.50 9.09
CA LEU A 48 -0.68 -23.19 9.70
C LEU A 48 -1.44 -22.24 8.76
N GLU A 49 -1.24 -22.38 7.45
CA GLU A 49 -1.97 -21.62 6.44
C GLU A 49 -3.49 -21.80 6.55
N LEU A 50 -3.95 -22.98 6.99
CA LEU A 50 -5.36 -23.25 7.20
C LEU A 50 -5.93 -22.42 8.34
N LEU A 51 -5.13 -22.05 9.35
CA LEU A 51 -5.56 -21.19 10.44
C LEU A 51 -5.32 -19.70 10.15
N ILE A 52 -4.17 -19.35 9.57
CA ILE A 52 -3.79 -17.95 9.33
C ILE A 52 -4.76 -17.27 8.37
N CYS A 53 -5.06 -17.88 7.22
CA CYS A 53 -5.95 -17.27 6.22
C CYS A 53 -7.33 -16.88 6.78
N PRO A 54 -8.11 -17.76 7.43
CA PRO A 54 -9.40 -17.37 7.98
C PRO A 54 -9.28 -16.33 9.09
N VAL A 55 -8.24 -16.34 9.91
CA VAL A 55 -8.04 -15.32 10.95
C VAL A 55 -7.73 -13.96 10.32
N VAL A 56 -6.80 -13.89 9.36
CA VAL A 56 -6.48 -12.68 8.60
C VAL A 56 -7.74 -12.11 7.92
N ARG A 57 -8.52 -12.98 7.27
CA ARG A 57 -9.77 -12.58 6.62
C ARG A 57 -10.79 -12.04 7.61
N CYS A 58 -10.94 -12.70 8.76
CA CYS A 58 -11.84 -12.29 9.83
C CYS A 58 -11.47 -10.90 10.36
N VAL A 59 -10.20 -10.68 10.67
CA VAL A 59 -9.69 -9.37 11.12
C VAL A 59 -10.02 -8.29 10.07
N GLY A 60 -9.70 -8.51 8.80
CA GLY A 60 -9.93 -7.50 7.77
C GLY A 60 -11.41 -7.17 7.55
N ASN A 61 -12.31 -8.16 7.67
CA ASN A 61 -13.75 -7.93 7.55
C ASN A 61 -14.31 -7.20 8.78
N LEU A 62 -13.89 -7.56 9.99
CA LEU A 62 -14.32 -6.89 11.22
C LEU A 62 -13.84 -5.43 11.26
N LEU A 63 -12.60 -5.16 10.83
CA LEU A 63 -12.04 -3.80 10.76
C LEU A 63 -12.76 -2.92 9.73
N ALA A 64 -13.26 -3.50 8.63
CA ALA A 64 -14.05 -2.74 7.66
C ALA A 64 -15.41 -2.27 8.22
N GLU A 65 -15.94 -2.98 9.22
CA GLU A 65 -17.25 -2.70 9.82
C GLU A 65 -17.15 -1.93 11.16
N ASP A 66 -16.01 -2.03 11.86
CA ASP A 66 -15.76 -1.31 13.11
C ASP A 66 -15.34 0.15 12.85
N LYS A 67 -16.33 1.03 12.79
CA LYS A 67 -16.13 2.47 12.59
C LYS A 67 -15.70 3.21 13.87
N ALA A 68 -15.65 2.56 15.04
CA ALA A 68 -15.63 3.26 16.32
C ALA A 68 -14.46 2.89 17.27
N ASN A 69 -13.79 1.74 17.12
CA ASN A 69 -12.82 1.25 18.12
C ASN A 69 -11.43 0.88 17.57
N ASN A 70 -10.81 1.75 16.77
CA ASN A 70 -9.44 1.52 16.28
C ASN A 70 -8.34 1.77 17.32
N ASP A 71 -8.66 2.36 18.49
CA ASP A 71 -7.66 2.82 19.47
C ASP A 71 -6.82 1.69 20.10
N GLU A 72 -7.39 0.51 20.36
CA GLU A 72 -6.60 -0.64 20.84
C GLU A 72 -5.77 -1.30 19.73
N LEU A 73 -6.22 -1.20 18.47
CA LEU A 73 -5.46 -1.70 17.33
C LEU A 73 -4.24 -0.83 17.05
N ILE A 74 -4.36 0.49 17.27
CA ILE A 74 -3.24 1.45 17.19
C ILE A 74 -2.08 1.01 18.09
N ILE A 75 -2.35 0.48 19.29
CA ILE A 75 -1.30 0.02 20.22
C ILE A 75 -0.49 -1.17 19.64
N LYS A 76 -1.07 -1.95 18.72
CA LYS A 76 -0.45 -3.14 18.14
C LYS A 76 -0.19 -3.03 16.63
N GLU A 77 -0.31 -1.85 16.03
CA GLU A 77 -0.24 -1.69 14.57
C GLU A 77 1.09 -2.14 13.99
N GLU A 78 2.22 -1.71 14.57
CA GLU A 78 3.54 -2.16 14.14
C GLU A 78 3.74 -3.66 14.33
N CYS A 79 3.26 -4.22 15.45
CA CYS A 79 3.36 -5.65 15.73
C CYS A 79 2.57 -6.47 14.71
N LEU A 80 1.35 -6.02 14.39
CA LEU A 80 0.51 -6.66 13.38
C LEU A 80 1.18 -6.60 12.01
N LEU A 81 1.68 -5.43 11.60
CA LEU A 81 2.40 -5.28 10.34
C LEU A 81 3.60 -6.25 10.28
N LYS A 82 4.46 -6.27 11.32
CA LYS A 82 5.60 -7.19 11.41
C LYS A 82 5.16 -8.65 11.30
N ALA A 83 4.09 -9.06 11.97
CA ALA A 83 3.55 -10.42 11.89
C ALA A 83 3.09 -10.78 10.46
N LEU A 84 2.42 -9.85 9.76
CA LEU A 84 2.03 -10.07 8.35
C LEU A 84 3.27 -10.25 7.45
N PHE A 85 4.33 -9.48 7.66
CA PHE A 85 5.57 -9.66 6.90
C PHE A 85 6.24 -11.00 7.18
N VAL A 86 6.24 -11.49 8.43
CA VAL A 86 6.73 -12.84 8.77
C VAL A 86 5.95 -13.91 8.00
N PHE A 87 4.62 -13.81 7.95
CA PHE A 87 3.79 -14.74 7.17
C PHE A 87 4.11 -14.66 5.67
N MET A 88 4.18 -13.45 5.11
CA MET A 88 4.46 -13.26 3.69
C MET A 88 5.82 -13.87 3.32
N GLN A 89 6.87 -13.60 4.09
CA GLN A 89 8.21 -14.14 3.84
C GLN A 89 8.24 -15.67 3.96
N TYR A 90 7.60 -16.23 4.99
CA TYR A 90 7.59 -17.68 5.21
C TYR A 90 6.79 -18.44 4.15
N PHE A 91 5.65 -17.89 3.70
CA PHE A 91 4.75 -18.56 2.76
C PHE A 91 4.99 -18.19 1.30
N LEU A 92 5.77 -17.16 0.97
CA LEU A 92 6.07 -16.78 -0.42
C LEU A 92 6.53 -17.98 -1.28
N PRO A 93 7.50 -18.82 -0.85
CA PRO A 93 7.92 -19.96 -1.66
C PRO A 93 6.98 -21.19 -1.58
N LYS A 94 5.97 -21.18 -0.70
CA LYS A 94 5.14 -22.35 -0.37
C LYS A 94 3.70 -22.21 -0.86
N HIS A 95 3.05 -21.13 -0.44
CA HIS A 95 1.61 -20.91 -0.51
C HIS A 95 1.31 -19.43 -0.76
N THR A 96 1.40 -19.00 -2.03
CA THR A 96 1.19 -17.60 -2.45
C THR A 96 -0.20 -17.05 -2.11
N PHE A 97 -1.20 -17.91 -1.87
CA PHE A 97 -2.51 -17.48 -1.41
C PHE A 97 -2.45 -16.86 0.01
N VAL A 98 -1.57 -17.33 0.89
CA VAL A 98 -1.39 -16.73 2.24
C VAL A 98 -0.82 -15.33 2.12
N VAL A 99 0.16 -15.15 1.22
CA VAL A 99 0.73 -13.83 0.90
C VAL A 99 -0.36 -12.89 0.40
N SER A 100 -1.23 -13.40 -0.49
CA SER A 100 -2.34 -12.63 -1.04
C SER A 100 -3.35 -12.21 0.03
N GLU A 101 -3.68 -13.09 0.98
CA GLU A 101 -4.55 -12.73 2.12
C GLU A 101 -3.91 -11.67 3.03
N CYS A 102 -2.60 -11.77 3.30
CA CYS A 102 -1.88 -10.78 4.11
C CYS A 102 -1.86 -9.41 3.42
N LEU A 103 -1.60 -9.37 2.11
CA LEU A 103 -1.64 -8.13 1.32
C LEU A 103 -3.05 -7.57 1.20
N TRP A 104 -4.07 -8.42 1.12
CA TRP A 104 -5.47 -7.98 1.16
C TRP A 104 -5.82 -7.28 2.48
N LEU A 105 -5.38 -7.85 3.61
CA LEU A 105 -5.54 -7.19 4.92
C LEU A 105 -4.75 -5.88 4.96
N LEU A 106 -3.51 -5.85 4.47
CA LEU A 106 -2.69 -4.64 4.41
C LEU A 106 -3.34 -3.52 3.59
N ASN A 107 -3.98 -3.87 2.47
CA ASN A 107 -4.78 -2.94 1.68
C ASN A 107 -5.92 -2.33 2.53
N ASN A 108 -6.68 -3.17 3.24
CA ASN A 108 -7.77 -2.68 4.10
C ASN A 108 -7.26 -1.81 5.26
N LEU A 109 -6.08 -2.11 5.81
CA LEU A 109 -5.48 -1.30 6.87
C LEU A 109 -5.03 0.07 6.35
N THR A 110 -4.61 0.18 5.09
CA THR A 110 -4.05 1.42 4.52
C THR A 110 -5.07 2.31 3.80
N VAL A 111 -6.21 1.77 3.37
CA VAL A 111 -7.20 2.51 2.56
C VAL A 111 -7.68 3.81 3.21
N HIS A 112 -7.93 3.81 4.53
CA HIS A 112 -8.43 4.99 5.25
C HIS A 112 -7.57 5.43 6.44
N SER A 113 -6.54 4.68 6.83
CA SER A 113 -5.72 5.00 8.01
C SER A 113 -4.37 5.62 7.64
N THR A 114 -4.16 6.87 8.04
CA THR A 114 -2.85 7.53 7.99
C THR A 114 -1.86 6.87 8.94
N THR A 115 -2.32 6.36 10.09
CA THR A 115 -1.47 5.72 11.09
C THR A 115 -0.82 4.44 10.55
N PHE A 116 -1.61 3.55 9.93
CA PHE A 116 -1.07 2.35 9.29
C PHE A 116 -0.14 2.67 8.12
N CYS A 117 -0.44 3.69 7.31
CA CYS A 117 0.45 4.14 6.25
C CYS A 117 1.79 4.62 6.80
N SER A 118 1.77 5.45 7.85
CA SER A 118 2.98 6.00 8.49
C SER A 118 3.80 4.93 9.20
N ALA A 119 3.14 3.99 9.89
CA ALA A 119 3.80 2.85 10.52
C ALA A 119 4.47 1.97 9.46
N LEU A 120 3.74 1.59 8.40
CA LEU A 120 4.28 0.77 7.31
C LEU A 120 5.50 1.40 6.63
N LEU A 121 5.47 2.71 6.36
CA LEU A 121 6.61 3.42 5.78
C LEU A 121 7.80 3.51 6.75
N SER A 122 7.55 3.62 8.04
CA SER A 122 8.60 3.71 9.07
C SER A 122 9.31 2.38 9.31
N LEU A 123 8.63 1.25 9.07
CA LEU A 123 9.20 -0.06 9.28
C LEU A 123 10.30 -0.42 8.26
N GLU A 124 11.33 -1.13 8.74
CA GLU A 124 12.43 -1.64 7.89
C GLU A 124 11.94 -2.67 6.86
N VAL A 125 10.86 -3.38 7.18
CA VAL A 125 10.23 -4.38 6.31
C VAL A 125 9.51 -3.77 5.10
N PHE A 126 9.41 -2.43 5.00
CA PHE A 126 8.90 -1.79 3.78
C PHE A 126 9.71 -2.20 2.53
N SER A 127 11.02 -2.38 2.68
CA SER A 127 11.86 -2.88 1.59
C SER A 127 11.47 -4.28 1.14
N ASP A 128 10.98 -5.13 2.04
CA ASP A 128 10.47 -6.46 1.72
C ASP A 128 9.15 -6.41 0.96
N LEU A 129 8.32 -5.38 1.20
CA LEU A 129 7.11 -5.14 0.40
C LEU A 129 7.49 -4.85 -1.05
N LEU A 130 8.51 -4.01 -1.28
CA LEU A 130 8.97 -3.70 -2.63
C LEU A 130 9.58 -4.92 -3.33
N LYS A 131 10.23 -5.84 -2.61
CA LYS A 131 10.75 -7.10 -3.19
C LYS A 131 9.65 -8.04 -3.69
N LEU A 132 8.41 -7.86 -3.24
CA LEU A 132 7.26 -8.63 -3.74
C LEU A 132 6.81 -8.16 -5.14
N LEU A 133 7.19 -6.96 -5.56
CA LEU A 133 6.97 -6.48 -6.93
C LEU A 133 7.73 -7.40 -7.92
N CYS A 134 7.12 -7.64 -9.08
CA CYS A 134 7.63 -8.55 -10.12
C CYS A 134 7.72 -10.03 -9.73
N SER A 135 7.19 -10.46 -8.56
CA SER A 135 7.20 -11.88 -8.17
C SER A 135 6.10 -12.69 -8.86
N TYR A 136 4.85 -12.31 -8.62
CA TYR A 136 3.64 -12.90 -9.21
C TYR A 136 2.66 -11.79 -9.53
N GLN A 137 1.94 -11.91 -10.65
CA GLN A 137 1.00 -10.88 -11.12
C GLN A 137 0.04 -10.39 -10.03
N VAL A 138 -0.69 -11.31 -9.38
CA VAL A 138 -1.65 -10.98 -8.31
C VAL A 138 -0.99 -10.29 -7.12
N ILE A 139 0.21 -10.74 -6.74
CA ILE A 139 0.96 -10.15 -5.62
C ILE A 139 1.40 -8.72 -5.98
N SER A 140 1.95 -8.52 -7.19
CA SER A 140 2.33 -7.18 -7.67
C SER A 140 1.15 -6.22 -7.68
N LEU A 141 -0.03 -6.65 -8.15
CA LEU A 141 -1.24 -5.83 -8.14
C LEU A 141 -1.65 -5.41 -6.72
N LEU A 142 -1.62 -6.35 -5.77
CA LEU A 142 -1.97 -6.05 -4.37
C LEU A 142 -0.95 -5.09 -3.72
N VAL A 143 0.34 -5.28 -3.99
CA VAL A 143 1.39 -4.37 -3.50
C VAL A 143 1.19 -2.98 -4.08
N LEU A 144 1.00 -2.85 -5.40
CA LEU A 144 0.75 -1.56 -6.04
C LEU A 144 -0.53 -0.89 -5.51
N THR A 145 -1.58 -1.66 -5.21
CA THR A 145 -2.81 -1.14 -4.58
C THR A 145 -2.52 -0.53 -3.21
N VAL A 146 -1.72 -1.22 -2.37
CA VAL A 146 -1.29 -0.68 -1.07
C VAL A 146 -0.47 0.61 -1.25
N LEU A 147 0.43 0.64 -2.22
CA LEU A 147 1.23 1.83 -2.52
C LEU A 147 0.35 2.99 -3.02
N CYS A 148 -0.67 2.73 -3.84
CA CYS A 148 -1.68 3.72 -4.24
C CYS A 148 -2.43 4.29 -3.04
N ASN A 149 -2.86 3.45 -2.09
CA ASN A 149 -3.51 3.93 -0.87
C ASN A 149 -2.63 4.91 -0.09
N ILE A 150 -1.32 4.63 -0.01
CA ILE A 150 -0.34 5.50 0.64
C ILE A 150 -0.15 6.80 -0.16
N ALA A 151 0.08 6.72 -1.47
CA ALA A 151 0.27 7.89 -2.33
C ALA A 151 -0.96 8.81 -2.32
N ALA A 152 -2.17 8.24 -2.27
CA ALA A 152 -3.42 8.98 -2.19
C ALA A 152 -3.58 9.81 -0.89
N LYS A 153 -2.74 9.59 0.14
CA LYS A 153 -2.72 10.43 1.35
C LYS A 153 -2.08 11.80 1.13
N GLY A 154 -1.44 12.03 -0.03
CA GLY A 154 -0.96 13.34 -0.45
C GLY A 154 0.56 13.50 -0.36
N ALA A 155 1.00 14.76 -0.49
CA ALA A 155 2.39 15.12 -0.77
C ALA A 155 3.41 14.53 0.21
N ALA A 156 3.15 14.58 1.51
CA ALA A 156 4.07 14.06 2.53
C ALA A 156 4.30 12.54 2.37
N TYR A 157 3.26 11.78 2.04
CA TYR A 157 3.36 10.34 1.84
C TYR A 157 4.04 10.00 0.51
N CYS A 158 3.78 10.77 -0.56
CA CYS A 158 4.51 10.62 -1.82
C CYS A 158 6.01 10.95 -1.67
N GLU A 159 6.36 11.95 -0.87
CA GLU A 159 7.75 12.26 -0.52
C GLU A 159 8.40 11.11 0.27
N MET A 160 7.72 10.56 1.28
CA MET A 160 8.22 9.40 2.03
C MET A 160 8.39 8.15 1.15
N LEU A 161 7.45 7.88 0.24
CA LEU A 161 7.55 6.80 -0.75
C LEU A 161 8.79 6.98 -1.63
N HIS A 162 9.04 8.22 -2.09
CA HIS A 162 10.25 8.56 -2.84
C HIS A 162 11.53 8.31 -2.04
N GLN A 163 11.57 8.75 -0.78
CA GLN A 163 12.72 8.50 0.14
C GLN A 163 12.97 7.01 0.38
N LYS A 164 11.93 6.18 0.29
CA LYS A 164 12.01 4.71 0.37
C LYS A 164 12.41 4.04 -0.94
N ALA A 165 12.90 4.81 -1.92
CA ALA A 165 13.39 4.35 -3.22
C ALA A 165 12.35 3.49 -3.99
N VAL A 166 11.08 3.91 -3.99
CA VAL A 166 10.02 3.21 -4.73
C VAL A 166 10.22 3.31 -6.25
N LEU A 167 10.72 4.45 -6.76
CA LEU A 167 10.77 4.74 -8.19
C LEU A 167 11.56 3.71 -9.03
N PRO A 168 12.76 3.25 -8.62
CA PRO A 168 13.45 2.15 -9.32
C PRO A 168 12.59 0.90 -9.51
N SER A 169 11.81 0.52 -8.49
CA SER A 169 10.91 -0.64 -8.57
C SER A 169 9.77 -0.40 -9.55
N LEU A 170 9.20 0.81 -9.58
CA LEU A 170 8.12 1.17 -10.53
C LEU A 170 8.65 1.17 -11.97
N VAL A 171 9.83 1.76 -12.21
CA VAL A 171 10.46 1.71 -13.54
C VAL A 171 10.70 0.26 -13.97
N ASN A 172 11.13 -0.62 -13.06
CA ASN A 172 11.29 -2.03 -13.38
C ASN A 172 9.96 -2.69 -13.76
N ILE A 173 8.86 -2.38 -13.07
CA ILE A 173 7.52 -2.87 -13.42
C ILE A 173 7.15 -2.50 -14.85
N LEU A 174 7.35 -1.24 -15.25
CA LEU A 174 7.13 -0.78 -16.63
C LEU A 174 7.92 -1.62 -17.65
N LEU A 175 9.12 -2.10 -17.32
CA LEU A 175 9.97 -2.81 -18.27
C LEU A 175 9.62 -4.30 -18.41
N VAL A 176 9.21 -4.95 -17.32
CA VAL A 176 9.17 -6.45 -17.26
C VAL A 176 7.78 -7.04 -17.01
N SER A 177 6.77 -6.23 -16.72
CA SER A 177 5.46 -6.73 -16.26
C SER A 177 4.40 -6.75 -17.36
N ASP A 178 3.32 -7.51 -17.11
CA ASP A 178 2.17 -7.55 -17.99
C ASP A 178 1.32 -6.26 -17.91
N VAL A 179 0.42 -6.12 -18.88
CA VAL A 179 -0.40 -4.92 -19.09
C VAL A 179 -1.22 -4.52 -17.86
N GLN A 180 -1.73 -5.49 -17.07
CA GLN A 180 -2.55 -5.16 -15.91
C GLN A 180 -1.72 -4.56 -14.78
N VAL A 181 -0.56 -5.16 -14.50
CA VAL A 181 0.38 -4.66 -13.50
C VAL A 181 0.93 -3.30 -13.91
N VAL A 182 1.29 -3.13 -15.18
CA VAL A 182 1.73 -1.84 -15.72
C VAL A 182 0.63 -0.78 -15.59
N SER A 183 -0.64 -1.09 -15.89
CA SER A 183 -1.72 -0.11 -15.74
C SER A 183 -1.86 0.40 -14.30
N GLN A 184 -1.75 -0.49 -13.31
CA GLN A 184 -1.79 -0.12 -11.90
C GLN A 184 -0.57 0.70 -11.47
N ASP A 185 0.61 0.40 -12.04
CA ASP A 185 1.83 1.16 -11.81
C ASP A 185 1.76 2.59 -12.39
N LEU A 186 1.16 2.75 -13.58
CA LEU A 186 0.90 4.06 -14.16
C LEU A 186 -0.03 4.91 -13.27
N GLU A 187 -1.04 4.30 -12.64
CA GLU A 187 -1.89 5.00 -11.66
C GLU A 187 -1.09 5.49 -10.44
N LEU A 188 -0.21 4.65 -9.90
CA LEU A 188 0.67 5.03 -8.80
C LEU A 188 1.63 6.17 -9.19
N LEU A 189 2.27 6.07 -10.36
CA LEU A 189 3.14 7.13 -10.89
C LEU A 189 2.37 8.45 -11.08
N HIS A 190 1.13 8.38 -11.55
CA HIS A 190 0.27 9.55 -11.67
C HIS A 190 0.03 10.22 -10.32
N LEU A 191 -0.35 9.46 -9.28
CA LEU A 191 -0.54 9.99 -7.93
C LEU A 191 0.76 10.61 -7.36
N ILE A 192 1.90 9.94 -7.56
CA ILE A 192 3.20 10.44 -7.09
C ILE A 192 3.54 11.76 -7.77
N PHE A 193 3.41 11.87 -9.10
CA PHE A 193 3.73 13.12 -9.81
C PHE A 193 2.72 14.23 -9.55
N PHE A 194 1.45 13.87 -9.30
CA PHE A 194 0.43 14.84 -8.96
C PHE A 194 0.71 15.48 -7.59
N TYR A 195 0.97 14.68 -6.55
CA TYR A 195 1.18 15.19 -5.19
C TYR A 195 2.62 15.61 -4.91
N TRP A 196 3.61 15.02 -5.59
CA TRP A 196 5.02 15.32 -5.44
C TRP A 196 5.75 15.40 -6.80
N PRO A 197 5.54 16.49 -7.56
CA PRO A 197 6.08 16.64 -8.92
C PRO A 197 7.61 16.44 -9.02
N LYS A 198 8.36 16.76 -7.98
CA LYS A 198 9.83 16.60 -7.94
C LYS A 198 10.28 15.17 -8.24
N ALA A 199 9.47 14.16 -7.90
CA ALA A 199 9.75 12.77 -8.22
C ALA A 199 9.88 12.50 -9.74
N ALA A 200 9.26 13.32 -10.60
CA ALA A 200 9.36 13.15 -12.05
C ALA A 200 10.80 13.34 -12.57
N ILE A 201 11.60 14.19 -11.91
CA ILE A 201 13.00 14.41 -12.28
C ILE A 201 13.82 13.16 -12.01
N ASP A 202 13.69 12.61 -10.81
CA ASP A 202 14.38 11.37 -10.45
C ASP A 202 13.87 10.18 -11.25
N PHE A 203 12.59 10.14 -11.57
CA PHE A 203 12.03 9.14 -12.47
C PHE A 203 12.71 9.16 -13.86
N VAL A 204 12.97 10.34 -14.42
CA VAL A 204 13.73 10.48 -15.67
C VAL A 204 15.18 10.01 -15.49
N ASN A 205 15.83 10.37 -14.38
CA ASN A 205 17.19 9.91 -14.06
C ASN A 205 17.29 8.38 -13.99
N HIS A 206 16.22 7.70 -13.60
CA HIS A 206 16.12 6.22 -13.59
C HIS A 206 15.67 5.63 -14.92
N SER A 207 15.76 6.36 -16.04
CA SER A 207 15.28 5.93 -17.37
C SER A 207 13.77 5.67 -17.48
N GLY A 208 12.98 6.24 -16.56
CA GLY A 208 11.53 6.05 -16.54
C GLY A 208 10.81 6.58 -17.79
N LEU A 209 11.31 7.67 -18.40
CA LEU A 209 10.74 8.19 -19.65
C LEU A 209 10.87 7.18 -20.81
N HIS A 210 12.02 6.53 -20.92
CA HIS A 210 12.23 5.46 -21.90
C HIS A 210 11.31 4.26 -21.62
N ALA A 211 11.15 3.89 -20.35
CA ALA A 211 10.23 2.81 -19.97
C ALA A 211 8.76 3.13 -20.35
N LEU A 212 8.29 4.36 -20.14
CA LEU A 212 6.96 4.80 -20.59
C LEU A 212 6.81 4.72 -22.12
N GLN A 213 7.84 5.11 -22.88
CA GLN A 213 7.80 5.12 -24.34
C GLN A 213 7.56 3.74 -24.95
N GLN A 214 8.00 2.67 -24.28
CA GLN A 214 7.78 1.29 -24.74
C GLN A 214 6.28 0.92 -24.81
N HIS A 215 5.43 1.62 -24.06
CA HIS A 215 3.99 1.35 -23.98
C HIS A 215 3.11 2.28 -24.83
N GLN A 216 3.70 3.21 -25.59
CA GLN A 216 2.93 4.20 -26.38
C GLN A 216 1.98 3.58 -27.42
N ASN A 217 2.34 2.40 -27.94
CA ASN A 217 1.56 1.68 -28.95
C ASN A 217 0.57 0.67 -28.33
N ASN A 218 0.56 0.52 -27.00
CA ASN A 218 -0.38 -0.36 -26.33
C ASN A 218 -1.74 0.34 -26.18
N LEU A 219 -2.74 -0.09 -26.94
CA LEU A 219 -4.07 0.50 -26.96
C LEU A 219 -4.75 0.59 -25.58
N HIS A 220 -4.42 -0.31 -24.65
CA HIS A 220 -4.99 -0.30 -23.30
C HIS A 220 -4.34 0.74 -22.38
N LEU A 221 -3.07 1.09 -22.64
CA LEU A 221 -2.27 1.96 -21.77
C LEU A 221 -2.01 3.34 -22.38
N GLN A 222 -2.27 3.49 -23.68
CA GLN A 222 -1.84 4.64 -24.48
C GLN A 222 -2.20 5.99 -23.85
N GLU A 223 -3.43 6.14 -23.34
CA GLU A 223 -3.87 7.40 -22.75
C GLU A 223 -3.13 7.69 -21.43
N GLN A 224 -3.03 6.72 -20.53
CA GLN A 224 -2.29 6.86 -19.26
C GLN A 224 -0.82 7.20 -19.51
N VAL A 225 -0.18 6.48 -20.45
CA VAL A 225 1.21 6.70 -20.84
C VAL A 225 1.41 8.10 -21.42
N LYS A 226 0.52 8.53 -22.32
CA LYS A 226 0.60 9.86 -22.95
C LYS A 226 0.49 10.98 -21.92
N VAL A 227 -0.47 10.88 -20.99
CA VAL A 227 -0.65 11.85 -19.90
C VAL A 227 0.61 11.92 -19.02
N LEU A 228 1.18 10.77 -18.65
CA LEU A 228 2.39 10.74 -17.82
C LEU A 228 3.61 11.32 -18.55
N ILE A 229 3.81 10.99 -19.83
CA ILE A 229 4.90 11.57 -20.64
C ILE A 229 4.77 13.09 -20.72
N GLN A 230 3.56 13.60 -20.96
CA GLN A 230 3.30 15.05 -20.98
C GLN A 230 3.60 15.69 -19.62
N THR A 231 3.13 15.06 -18.54
CA THR A 231 3.35 15.54 -17.16
C THR A 231 4.84 15.61 -16.84
N VAL A 232 5.59 14.54 -17.11
CA VAL A 232 7.04 14.48 -16.88
C VAL A 232 7.76 15.55 -17.71
N SER A 233 7.40 15.71 -18.99
CA SER A 233 8.02 16.70 -19.88
C SER A 233 7.78 18.13 -19.40
N GLN A 234 6.57 18.44 -18.93
CA GLN A 234 6.23 19.76 -18.40
C GLN A 234 7.01 20.07 -17.12
N ILE A 235 7.07 19.12 -16.19
CA ILE A 235 7.77 19.30 -14.91
C ILE A 235 9.28 19.51 -15.12
N THR A 236 9.88 18.70 -16.00
CA THR A 236 11.33 18.77 -16.30
C THR A 236 11.73 19.99 -17.11
N ALA A 237 10.81 20.62 -17.84
CA ALA A 237 11.07 21.84 -18.61
C ALA A 237 11.07 23.14 -17.76
N VAL A 238 10.54 23.11 -16.53
CA VAL A 238 10.49 24.30 -15.66
C VAL A 238 11.84 24.48 -14.93
N PRO A 239 12.53 25.63 -15.09
CA PRO A 239 13.77 25.90 -14.35
C PRO A 239 13.48 26.00 -12.85
N GLN A 240 14.14 25.17 -12.02
CA GLN A 240 13.88 25.09 -10.57
C GLN A 240 14.37 26.29 -9.73
N ASN A 241 14.71 27.43 -10.34
CA ASN A 241 15.13 28.63 -9.62
C ASN A 241 14.00 29.67 -9.55
N LYS A 242 13.04 29.46 -8.65
CA LYS A 242 12.27 30.57 -8.07
C LYS A 242 12.15 30.35 -6.56
N PRO A 243 12.88 31.11 -5.71
CA PRO A 243 12.60 31.10 -4.28
C PRO A 243 11.17 31.61 -4.09
N LEU A 244 10.39 30.94 -3.23
CA LEU A 244 9.16 31.50 -2.68
C LEU A 244 9.55 32.76 -1.93
N GLY A 245 9.42 33.91 -2.59
CA GLY A 245 9.54 35.21 -1.97
C GLY A 245 8.45 35.34 -0.91
N THR A 246 8.88 35.56 0.32
CA THR A 246 8.07 36.07 1.41
C THR A 246 7.47 37.41 0.98
N GLU A 247 6.23 37.39 0.48
CA GLU A 247 5.40 38.58 0.43
C GLU A 247 5.02 38.94 1.87
N HIS A 248 5.89 39.70 2.53
CA HIS A 248 5.53 40.50 3.69
C HIS A 248 4.44 41.50 3.23
N LEU A 249 3.20 41.19 3.59
CA LEU A 249 2.10 42.14 3.57
C LEU A 249 2.43 43.28 4.55
N HIS A 250 2.95 44.38 4.02
CA HIS A 250 3.02 45.65 4.71
C HIS A 250 1.59 46.16 4.94
N PHE A 251 1.08 45.99 6.16
CA PHE A 251 -0.06 46.77 6.64
C PHE A 251 0.39 48.22 6.82
N THR A 252 -0.10 49.11 5.96
CA THR A 252 -0.07 50.54 6.18
C THR A 252 -1.18 50.89 7.18
N SER A 253 -0.79 51.28 8.39
CA SER A 253 -1.68 51.88 9.38
C SER A 253 -1.97 53.33 8.99
N LEU A 254 -3.19 53.59 8.55
CA LEU A 254 -3.75 54.94 8.46
C LEU A 254 -4.19 55.37 9.86
N GLN A 255 -3.67 56.51 10.29
CA GLN A 255 -4.02 57.22 11.52
C GLN A 255 -5.49 57.69 11.49
N MET A 256 -6.20 57.45 12.60
CA MET A 256 -7.09 58.42 13.23
C MET A 256 -6.78 58.45 14.71
#